data_AF-C6HQL2-F1
#
_entry.id   AF-C6HQL2-F1
#
_cell.length_a   1.000
_cell.length_b   1.000
_cell.length_c   1.000
_cell.angle_alpha   90.00
_cell.angle_beta   90.00
_cell.angle_gamma   90.00
#
_symmetry.space_group_name_H-M   'P 1'
#
loop_
_entity.id
_entity.type
_entity.pdbx_description
1 polymer ?
#
loop_
_entity_poly.entity_id
_entity_poly.type
_entity_poly.pdbx_seq_one_letter_code
_entity_poly.pdbx_strand_id
1 'polypeptide(L)'
;MRTSAEALVHSFTEVRDLDQQWRKNLGHEAQVTLSSRIYELSNRIVVLRLVFVNPGQVQLVASQKKKFQLHFTQQPYPPPPLHLQQPQLISTTSRIPPN
;
A
#
# COMPACT_ATOMS: atom_id res chain seq x y z
N MET A 1 -16.44 -1.97 6.75
CA MET A 1 -15.06 -2.44 6.51
C MET A 1 -14.56 -1.79 5.24
N ARG A 2 -13.74 -0.75 5.35
CA ARG A 2 -13.10 -0.09 4.20
C ARG A 2 -11.74 0.41 4.68
N THR A 3 -10.74 -0.41 4.36
CA THR A 3 -9.42 -0.49 4.98
C THR A 3 -8.42 0.36 4.22
N SER A 4 -7.32 0.74 4.87
CA SER A 4 -6.14 1.51 4.42
C SER A 4 -5.62 1.24 2.98
N ALA A 5 -6.03 0.15 2.34
CA ALA A 5 -5.83 -0.09 0.91
C ALA A 5 -6.55 0.94 0.03
N GLU A 6 -7.73 1.43 0.42
CA GLU A 6 -8.46 2.43 -0.36
C GLU A 6 -7.72 3.77 -0.41
N ALA A 7 -7.05 4.21 0.66
CA ALA A 7 -6.25 5.43 0.66
C ALA A 7 -5.01 5.32 -0.25
N LEU A 8 -4.41 4.13 -0.33
CA LEU A 8 -3.35 3.84 -1.28
C LEU A 8 -3.89 3.83 -2.72
N VAL A 9 -5.02 3.15 -2.97
CA VAL A 9 -5.69 3.12 -4.28
C VAL A 9 -6.12 4.51 -4.74
N HIS A 10 -6.65 5.35 -3.84
CA HIS A 10 -6.98 6.75 -4.13
C HIS A 10 -5.75 7.54 -4.57
N SER A 11 -4.61 7.34 -3.89
CA SER A 11 -3.34 7.98 -4.27
C SER A 11 -2.85 7.52 -5.66
N PHE A 12 -3.07 6.24 -6.01
CA PHE A 12 -2.76 5.72 -7.35
C PHE A 12 -3.70 6.26 -8.45
N THR A 13 -5.00 6.36 -8.17
CA THR A 13 -5.98 6.95 -9.10
C THR A 13 -5.66 8.42 -9.38
N GLU A 14 -5.31 9.20 -8.36
CA GLU A 14 -4.98 10.61 -8.54
C GLU A 14 -3.69 10.82 -9.37
N VAL A 15 -2.68 9.95 -9.24
CA VAL A 15 -1.49 9.97 -10.11
C VAL A 15 -1.85 9.62 -11.55
N ARG A 16 -2.78 8.67 -11.77
CA ARG A 16 -3.27 8.30 -13.10
C ARG A 16 -4.09 9.41 -13.74
N ASP A 17 -4.93 10.10 -12.98
CA ASP A 17 -5.73 11.23 -13.47
C ASP A 17 -4.83 12.40 -13.88
N LEU A 18 -3.76 12.66 -13.11
CA LEU A 18 -2.73 13.63 -13.48
C LEU A 18 -2.01 13.22 -14.76
N ASP A 19 -1.64 11.95 -14.94
CA ASP A 19 -1.04 11.43 -16.18
C ASP A 19 -1.98 11.66 -17.38
N GLN A 20 -3.26 11.33 -17.24
CA GLN A 20 -4.25 11.52 -18.31
C GLN A 20 -4.48 13.01 -18.63
N GLN A 21 -4.56 13.87 -17.62
CA GLN A 21 -4.70 15.31 -17.81
C GLN A 21 -3.50 15.89 -18.55
N TRP A 22 -2.28 15.48 -18.17
CA TRP A 22 -1.06 15.93 -18.83
C TRP A 22 -0.96 15.44 -20.28
N ARG A 23 -1.29 14.16 -20.56
CA ARG A 23 -1.33 13.63 -21.93
C ARG A 23 -2.33 14.36 -22.82
N LYS A 24 -3.50 14.73 -22.27
CA LYS A 24 -4.48 15.56 -23.00
C LYS A 24 -3.91 16.93 -23.33
N ASN A 25 -3.23 17.58 -22.38
CA ASN A 25 -2.65 18.90 -22.56
C ASN A 25 -1.48 18.91 -23.55
N LEU A 26 -0.69 17.83 -23.61
CA LEU A 26 0.48 17.71 -24.50
C LEU A 26 0.12 17.28 -25.93
N GLY A 27 -1.15 16.93 -26.18
CA GLY A 27 -1.59 16.35 -27.44
C GLY A 27 -1.34 14.84 -27.49
N HIS A 28 -2.28 14.10 -28.09
CA HIS A 28 -2.29 12.64 -28.16
C HIS A 28 -1.05 12.01 -28.84
N GLU A 29 -0.23 12.81 -29.53
CA GLU A 29 0.95 12.35 -30.27
C GLU A 29 2.26 12.40 -29.46
N ALA A 30 2.27 13.03 -28.28
CA ALA A 30 3.46 13.06 -27.45
C ALA A 30 3.68 11.70 -26.78
N GLN A 31 4.64 10.92 -27.28
CA GLN A 31 5.18 9.78 -26.53
C GLN A 31 5.84 10.32 -25.27
N VAL A 32 5.11 10.32 -24.15
CA VAL A 32 5.63 10.73 -22.85
C VAL A 32 5.52 9.60 -21.85
N THR A 33 6.60 9.41 -21.11
CA THR A 33 6.72 8.47 -20.00
C THR A 33 6.65 9.24 -18.70
N LEU A 34 5.73 8.85 -17.82
CA LEU A 34 5.63 9.38 -16.47
C LEU A 34 6.54 8.57 -15.54
N SER A 35 7.44 9.26 -14.84
CA SER A 35 8.24 8.72 -13.74
C SER A 35 7.85 9.41 -12.44
N SER A 36 7.61 8.64 -11.39
CA SER A 36 7.29 9.15 -10.06
C SER A 36 8.34 8.73 -9.04
N ARG A 37 8.80 9.64 -8.20
CA ARG A 37 9.69 9.34 -7.07
C ARG A 37 9.22 10.01 -5.79
N ILE A 38 9.46 9.39 -4.65
CA ILE A 38 9.24 10.01 -3.34
C ILE A 38 10.28 11.13 -3.18
N TYR A 39 9.80 12.37 -3.02
CA TYR A 39 10.63 13.55 -2.76
C TYR A 39 10.75 13.83 -1.27
N GLU A 40 9.66 13.69 -0.54
CA GLU A 40 9.61 13.86 0.91
C GLU A 40 8.62 12.85 1.50
N LEU A 41 8.98 12.28 2.66
CA LEU A 41 8.12 11.40 3.43
C LEU A 41 8.20 11.83 4.90
N SER A 42 7.06 12.18 5.48
CA SER A 42 6.97 12.60 6.88
C SER A 42 5.69 12.05 7.49
N ASN A 43 5.80 11.17 8.49
CA ASN A 43 4.72 10.54 9.26
C ASN A 43 3.46 10.12 8.46
N ARG A 44 2.61 11.08 8.09
CA ARG A 44 1.35 10.90 7.34
C ARG A 44 1.29 11.65 6.01
N ILE A 45 2.40 12.15 5.51
CA ILE A 45 2.50 12.95 4.30
C ILE A 45 3.55 12.30 3.40
N VAL A 46 3.19 12.06 2.15
CA VAL A 46 4.14 11.73 1.09
C VAL A 46 4.06 12.79 0.00
N VAL A 47 5.20 13.35 -0.37
CA VAL A 47 5.31 14.24 -1.52
C VAL A 47 5.96 13.46 -2.65
N LEU A 48 5.22 13.23 -3.73
CA LEU A 48 5.75 12.64 -4.94
C LEU A 48 6.21 13.74 -5.89
N ARG A 49 7.37 13.54 -6.51
CA ARG A 49 7.79 14.28 -7.69
C ARG A 49 7.44 13.44 -8.93
N LEU A 50 6.53 13.97 -9.73
CA LEU A 50 6.12 13.44 -11.02
C LEU A 50 6.94 14.13 -12.11
N VAL A 51 7.52 13.35 -13.01
CA VAL A 51 8.42 13.80 -14.08
C VAL A 51 7.94 13.18 -15.39
N PHE A 52 7.58 14.02 -16.34
CA PHE A 52 7.20 13.60 -17.69
C PHE A 52 8.40 13.76 -18.61
N VAL A 53 8.82 12.67 -19.25
CA VAL A 53 9.96 12.64 -20.15
C VAL A 53 9.50 12.16 -21.51
N ASN A 54 9.96 12.81 -22.59
CA ASN A 54 9.81 12.27 -23.93
C ASN A 54 11.03 11.36 -24.22
N PRO A 55 10.86 10.02 -24.26
CA PRO A 55 11.98 9.10 -24.45
C PRO A 55 12.63 9.24 -25.83
N GLY A 56 11.90 9.74 -26.84
CA GLY A 56 12.43 9.99 -28.18
C GLY A 56 13.36 11.21 -28.26
N GLN A 57 13.32 12.11 -27.27
CA GLN A 57 14.09 13.36 -27.27
C GLN A 57 14.98 13.53 -26.02
N VAL A 58 14.96 12.57 -25.08
CA VAL A 58 15.65 12.65 -23.78
C VAL A 58 15.43 14.02 -23.11
N GLN A 59 14.23 14.58 -23.28
CA GLN A 59 13.90 15.92 -22.83
C GLN A 59 12.89 15.85 -21.69
N LEU A 60 13.16 16.60 -20.63
CA LEU A 60 12.19 16.86 -19.58
C LEU A 60 11.06 17.71 -20.17
N VAL A 61 9.85 17.16 -20.22
CA VAL A 61 8.66 17.85 -20.72
C VAL A 61 8.00 18.65 -19.61
N ALA A 62 7.84 18.02 -18.44
CA ALA A 62 7.24 18.66 -17.26
C ALA A 62 7.68 17.99 -15.96
N SER A 63 7.63 18.75 -14.86
CA SER A 63 7.88 18.24 -13.51
C SER A 63 6.88 18.88 -12.54
N GLN A 64 6.23 18.06 -11.71
CA GLN A 64 5.28 18.53 -10.71
C GLN A 64 5.52 17.83 -9.37
N LYS A 65 5.43 18.58 -8.27
CA LYS A 65 5.38 18.00 -6.92
C LYS A 65 3.93 17.90 -6.48
N LYS A 66 3.55 16.75 -5.91
CA LYS A 66 2.20 16.51 -5.42
C LYS A 66 2.25 15.91 -4.03
N LYS A 67 1.52 16.53 -3.10
CA LYS A 67 1.43 16.14 -1.70
C LYS A 67 0.21 15.26 -1.49
N PHE A 68 0.40 14.09 -0.90
CA PHE A 68 -0.64 13.14 -0.52
C PHE A 68 -0.62 12.94 0.99
N GLN A 69 -1.79 12.83 1.59
CA GLN A 69 -1.95 12.51 3.00
C GLN A 69 -2.27 11.03 3.15
N LEU A 70 -1.44 10.30 3.90
CA LEU A 70 -1.60 8.89 4.19
C LEU A 70 -2.53 8.73 5.40
N HIS A 71 -3.63 8.02 5.20
CA HIS A 71 -4.57 7.68 6.25
C HIS A 71 -4.32 6.24 6.71
N PHE A 72 -3.67 6.08 7.86
CA PHE A 72 -3.50 4.78 8.50
C PHE A 72 -4.56 4.61 9.59
N THR A 73 -5.56 3.75 9.36
CA THR A 73 -6.39 3.24 10.44
C THR A 73 -5.64 2.10 11.11
N GLN A 74 -5.06 2.34 12.28
CA GLN A 74 -4.57 1.26 13.14
C GLN A 74 -5.80 0.49 13.64
N GLN A 75 -6.07 -0.67 13.05
CA GLN A 75 -6.94 -1.64 13.71
C GLN A 75 -6.10 -2.33 14.80
N PRO A 76 -6.56 -2.36 16.07
CA PRO A 76 -5.97 -3.26 17.04
C PRO A 76 -6.13 -4.69 16.52
N TYR A 77 -5.02 -5.42 16.38
CA TYR A 77 -5.08 -6.85 16.13
C TYR A 77 -5.85 -7.50 17.29
N PRO A 78 -6.88 -8.34 17.03
CA PRO A 78 -7.48 -9.12 18.09
C PRO A 78 -6.39 -9.97 18.74
N PRO A 79 -6.36 -10.09 20.07
CA PRO A 79 -5.37 -10.94 20.74
C PRO A 79 -5.48 -12.37 20.19
N PRO A 80 -4.34 -13.05 19.95
CA PRO A 80 -4.37 -14.43 19.47
C PRO A 80 -5.16 -15.29 20.45
N PRO A 81 -6.00 -16.22 19.97
CA PRO A 81 -6.80 -17.07 20.84
C PRO A 81 -5.87 -17.85 21.77
N LEU A 82 -6.08 -17.69 23.08
CA LEU A 82 -5.41 -18.47 24.12
C LEU A 82 -5.89 -19.92 24.04
N HIS A 83 -5.24 -20.73 23.20
CA HIS A 83 -5.38 -22.19 23.25
C HIS A 83 -4.61 -22.69 24.47
N LEU A 84 -5.17 -22.54 25.67
CA LEU A 84 -4.69 -23.24 26.86
C LEU A 84 -4.93 -24.74 26.64
N GLN A 85 -3.94 -25.45 26.10
CA GLN A 85 -3.93 -26.91 26.13
C GLN A 85 -3.89 -27.34 27.60
N GLN A 86 -5.01 -27.80 28.14
CA GLN A 86 -5.02 -28.46 29.44
C GLN A 86 -4.15 -29.72 29.34
N PRO A 87 -3.10 -29.88 30.16
CA PRO A 87 -2.43 -31.16 30.27
C PRO A 87 -3.45 -32.20 30.73
N GLN A 88 -3.72 -33.20 29.88
CA GLN A 88 -4.55 -34.34 30.27
C GLN A 88 -3.78 -35.14 31.32
N LEU A 89 -4.22 -35.06 32.57
CA LEU A 89 -3.80 -35.98 33.63
C LEU A 89 -4.32 -37.37 33.28
N ILE A 90 -3.47 -38.20 32.67
CA ILE A 90 -3.69 -39.64 32.54
C ILE A 90 -3.78 -40.24 33.95
N SER A 91 -4.99 -40.63 34.35
CA SER A 91 -5.22 -41.42 35.56
C SER A 91 -4.91 -42.88 35.24
N THR A 92 -3.72 -43.37 35.61
CA THR A 92 -3.39 -44.80 35.49
C THR A 92 -4.18 -45.58 36.54
N THR A 93 -5.38 -46.04 36.18
CA THR A 93 -6.06 -47.07 36.97
C THR A 93 -5.47 -48.41 36.57
N SER A 94 -4.54 -48.88 37.40
CA SER A 94 -4.08 -50.27 37.45
C SER A 94 -5.31 -51.19 37.54
N ARG A 95 -5.65 -51.86 36.43
CA ARG A 95 -6.57 -53.01 36.43
C ARG A 95 -5.72 -54.26 36.41
N ILE A 96 -5.59 -54.86 37.59
CA ILE A 96 -5.16 -56.24 37.77
C ILE A 96 -6.11 -57.12 36.94
N PRO A 97 -5.65 -57.87 35.93
CA PRO A 97 -6.48 -58.91 35.32
C PRO A 97 -6.68 -60.04 36.34
N PRO A 98 -7.90 -60.58 36.51
CA PRO A 98 -8.11 -61.75 37.36
C PRO A 98 -7.48 -62.97 36.68
N ASN A 99 -6.39 -63.49 37.26
CA ASN A 99 -6.10 -64.92 37.32
C ASN A 99 -5.07 -65.19 38.42
#